data_AF-A0A316NUL3-F1
#
_entry.id   AF-A0A316NUL3-F1
#
_cell.length_a   1.000
_cell.length_b   1.000
_cell.length_c   1.000
_cell.angle_alpha   90.00
_cell.angle_beta   90.00
_cell.angle_gamma   90.00
#
_symmetry.space_group_name_H-M   'P 1'
#
loop_
_entity.id
_entity.type
_entity.pdbx_description
1 polymer ?
#
loop_
_entity_poly.entity_id
_entity_poly.type
_entity_poly.pdbx_seq_one_letter_code
_entity_poly.pdbx_strand_id
1 'polypeptide(L)'
;MRTTLRTDITIDQICKGFVYNELEGKGLFGLSGKLVIQPEYQRNYIYADGKKDTAVIESVLHGYPLGLIYFNQTDEDKYEVLDGQQRITSLGRFLTDKFAITDKNGMPMYFSSMAENLKEKIKQTHLLIYICYGEESEIKEWFKTINIAGIPLNEQELRNAIYSGPFVSALKEEFSNSNNARIQMWQTYVSGTANRQDFLQCALNWVSKGNIDEYMSAHRFDENICETTTYFNSVINWISGIFIDTKAEMRTQNWGRLYELYHKIPYNPEKIHERLSALYADDCVGNKKGIYEYLLGGETETKLLNIRVFDKKTIQTVYERQTAKAEKEGISNCPLCAHSNNEKQRTRIYKISEMDADHVTAWSKGGSTDINNCQMLCKTHNQAKGNK
;
A
#
# COMPACT_ATOMS: atom_id res chain seq x y z
N MET A 1 -14.79 32.63 -4.82
CA MET A 1 -13.30 32.63 -4.78
C MET A 1 -12.72 33.82 -5.54
N ARG A 2 -11.75 34.53 -4.95
CA ARG A 2 -10.96 35.63 -5.54
C ARG A 2 -9.49 35.21 -5.62
N THR A 3 -8.78 35.61 -6.66
CA THR A 3 -7.36 35.28 -6.83
C THR A 3 -6.53 36.49 -7.23
N THR A 4 -5.29 36.55 -6.72
CA THR A 4 -4.32 37.60 -7.03
C THR A 4 -2.97 36.96 -7.36
N LEU A 5 -2.41 37.25 -8.53
CA LEU A 5 -1.07 36.78 -8.90
C LEU A 5 0.00 37.68 -8.28
N ARG A 6 0.98 37.07 -7.63
CA ARG A 6 2.21 37.67 -7.12
C ARG A 6 3.40 37.10 -7.87
N THR A 7 4.26 37.99 -8.35
CA THR A 7 5.50 37.66 -9.08
C THR A 7 6.72 38.35 -8.48
N ASP A 8 6.53 39.02 -7.34
CA ASP A 8 7.51 39.82 -6.60
C ASP A 8 8.14 39.06 -5.42
N ILE A 9 7.64 37.85 -5.11
CA ILE A 9 8.14 37.03 -4.00
C ILE A 9 9.30 36.15 -4.48
N THR A 10 10.46 36.29 -3.84
CA THR A 10 11.65 35.48 -4.13
C THR A 10 11.74 34.22 -3.27
N ILE A 11 12.64 33.31 -3.64
CA ILE A 11 12.97 32.12 -2.84
C ILE A 11 13.51 32.50 -1.46
N ASP A 12 14.33 33.55 -1.36
CA ASP A 12 14.83 34.05 -0.08
C ASP A 12 13.68 34.53 0.82
N GLN A 13 12.73 35.27 0.25
CA GLN A 13 11.58 35.80 1.00
C GLN A 13 10.63 34.69 1.46
N ILE A 14 10.25 33.75 0.59
CA ILE A 14 9.34 32.65 0.95
C ILE A 14 9.96 31.72 2.00
N CYS A 15 11.28 31.49 1.94
CA CYS A 15 12.00 30.64 2.89
C CYS A 15 12.51 31.40 4.12
N LYS A 16 12.26 32.71 4.22
CA LYS A 16 12.66 33.49 5.38
C LYS A 16 11.95 32.96 6.62
N GLY A 17 12.69 32.66 7.68
CA GLY A 17 12.13 32.02 8.88
C GLY A 17 11.63 30.60 8.63
N PHE A 18 12.19 29.89 7.64
CA PHE A 18 11.85 28.50 7.37
C PHE A 18 12.09 27.62 8.61
N VAL A 19 11.06 26.90 9.01
CA VAL A 19 11.13 25.92 10.10
C VAL A 19 10.78 24.55 9.55
N TYR A 20 11.65 23.56 9.80
CA TYR A 20 11.42 22.17 9.44
C TYR A 20 11.52 21.29 10.68
N ASN A 21 10.46 20.53 10.94
CA ASN A 21 10.46 19.52 11.98
C ASN A 21 11.01 18.21 11.38
N GLU A 22 12.23 17.82 11.75
CA GLU A 22 12.85 16.58 11.27
C GLU A 22 12.16 15.33 11.79
N LEU A 23 11.65 15.38 13.03
CA LEU A 23 10.94 14.25 13.64
C LEU A 23 9.65 13.96 12.90
N GLU A 24 8.94 14.97 12.43
CA GLU A 24 7.69 14.81 11.66
C GLU A 24 7.89 14.81 10.15
N GLY A 25 9.08 15.20 9.67
CA GLY A 25 9.35 15.43 8.25
C GLY A 25 8.49 16.56 7.65
N LYS A 26 8.21 17.60 8.43
CA LYS A 26 7.18 18.62 8.14
C LYS A 26 7.79 20.01 7.98
N GLY A 27 7.48 20.68 6.87
CA GLY A 27 7.72 22.12 6.72
C GLY A 27 6.66 22.91 7.47
N LEU A 28 7.04 23.60 8.54
CA LEU A 28 6.08 24.27 9.42
C LEU A 28 5.76 25.67 8.90
N PHE A 29 6.77 26.54 8.84
CA PHE A 29 6.58 27.97 8.59
C PHE A 29 7.55 28.50 7.54
N GLY A 30 7.15 29.58 6.88
CA GLY A 30 7.97 30.39 5.96
C GLY A 30 7.47 31.84 5.94
N LEU A 31 8.01 32.66 5.05
CA LEU A 31 7.64 34.07 4.88
C LEU A 31 7.63 34.85 6.21
N SER A 32 8.64 34.63 7.06
CA SER A 32 8.77 35.20 8.41
C SER A 32 7.57 34.88 9.34
N GLY A 33 7.04 33.66 9.25
CA GLY A 33 5.90 33.19 10.06
C GLY A 33 4.53 33.50 9.46
N LYS A 34 4.47 34.18 8.31
CA LYS A 34 3.23 34.49 7.60
C LYS A 34 2.69 33.31 6.78
N LEU A 35 3.54 32.35 6.41
CA LEU A 35 3.16 31.20 5.61
C LEU A 35 3.23 29.91 6.43
N VAL A 36 2.12 29.18 6.52
CA VAL A 36 2.10 27.78 6.95
C VAL A 36 2.34 26.90 5.72
N ILE A 37 3.49 26.22 5.68
CA ILE A 37 3.94 25.48 4.49
C ILE A 37 3.18 24.16 4.33
N GLN A 38 2.91 23.49 5.44
CA GLN A 38 2.19 22.22 5.46
C GLN A 38 1.04 22.29 6.47
N PRO A 39 -0.07 22.96 6.11
CA PRO A 39 -1.31 22.94 6.90
C PRO A 39 -1.85 21.51 7.06
N GLU A 40 -2.82 21.33 7.96
CA GLU A 40 -3.30 20.01 8.39
C GLU A 40 -3.82 19.14 7.24
N TYR A 41 -4.47 19.75 6.26
CA TYR A 41 -5.05 19.07 5.09
C TYR A 41 -4.00 18.67 4.02
N GLN A 42 -2.76 19.14 4.12
CA GLN A 42 -1.69 18.75 3.19
C GLN A 42 -1.13 17.36 3.49
N ARG A 43 -0.71 16.66 2.43
CA ARG A 43 0.02 15.40 2.56
C ARG A 43 1.42 15.61 3.14
N ASN A 44 2.05 14.51 3.54
CA ASN A 44 3.41 14.56 4.04
C ASN A 44 4.39 14.96 2.93
N TYR A 45 5.55 15.46 3.33
CA TYR A 45 6.63 15.69 2.38
C TYR A 45 7.13 14.36 1.81
N ILE A 46 7.00 14.16 0.50
CA ILE A 46 7.33 12.91 -0.22
C ILE A 46 8.46 13.08 -1.23
N TYR A 47 9.03 14.28 -1.35
CA TYR A 47 10.19 14.55 -2.24
C TYR A 47 11.53 14.23 -1.59
N ALA A 48 11.56 13.76 -0.33
CA ALA A 48 12.76 13.33 0.40
C ALA A 48 13.38 12.02 -0.16
N ASP A 49 13.42 11.85 -1.48
CA ASP A 49 13.97 10.67 -2.16
C ASP A 49 15.36 10.91 -2.77
N GLY A 50 15.92 12.12 -2.59
CA GLY A 50 17.21 12.54 -3.13
C GLY A 50 17.20 12.80 -4.64
N LYS A 51 16.05 12.63 -5.30
CA LYS A 51 15.88 12.82 -6.75
C LYS A 51 15.00 14.02 -7.02
N LYS A 52 13.80 14.06 -6.44
CA LYS A 52 12.81 15.11 -6.72
C LYS A 52 13.15 16.41 -6.04
N ASP A 53 13.62 16.37 -4.81
CA ASP A 53 14.07 17.56 -4.10
C ASP A 53 15.33 18.15 -4.74
N THR A 54 16.26 17.31 -5.18
CA THR A 54 17.40 17.70 -6.04
C THR A 54 16.92 18.35 -7.34
N ALA A 55 15.97 17.75 -8.06
CA ALA A 55 15.46 18.29 -9.33
C ALA A 55 14.80 19.67 -9.18
N VAL A 56 14.20 19.98 -8.02
CA VAL A 56 13.68 21.33 -7.74
C VAL A 56 14.83 22.34 -7.71
N ILE A 57 15.93 22.02 -7.02
CA ILE A 57 17.09 22.92 -6.93
C ILE A 57 17.78 23.06 -8.29
N GLU A 58 17.94 21.95 -9.02
CA GLU A 58 18.50 21.96 -10.36
C GLU A 58 17.66 22.84 -11.30
N SER A 59 16.33 22.76 -11.23
CA SER A 59 15.44 23.60 -12.05
C SER A 59 15.69 25.09 -11.80
N VAL A 60 15.83 25.50 -10.53
CA VAL A 60 16.20 26.90 -10.18
C VAL A 60 17.56 27.28 -10.75
N LEU A 61 18.56 26.41 -10.61
CA LEU A 61 19.90 26.66 -11.12
C LEU A 61 19.96 26.75 -12.64
N HIS A 62 19.08 26.07 -13.36
CA HIS A 62 18.94 26.19 -14.82
C HIS A 62 18.05 27.36 -15.25
N GLY A 63 17.35 28.02 -14.32
CA GLY A 63 16.38 29.08 -14.63
C GLY A 63 15.07 28.55 -15.20
N TYR A 64 14.75 27.27 -14.97
CA TYR A 64 13.48 26.68 -15.37
C TYR A 64 12.36 27.10 -14.42
N PRO A 65 11.14 27.32 -14.93
CA PRO A 65 10.01 27.69 -14.09
C PRO A 65 9.66 26.53 -13.15
N LEU A 66 9.58 26.83 -11.85
CA LEU A 66 9.15 25.84 -10.84
C LEU A 66 7.65 25.50 -10.91
N GLY A 67 6.89 26.17 -11.78
CA GLY A 67 5.45 26.08 -11.89
C GLY A 67 4.72 27.01 -10.92
N LEU A 68 3.40 27.17 -11.12
CA LEU A 68 2.55 27.98 -10.24
C LEU A 68 2.48 27.38 -8.83
N ILE A 69 2.44 28.25 -7.83
CA ILE A 69 2.22 27.93 -6.42
C ILE A 69 0.90 28.60 -6.02
N TYR A 70 0.12 27.96 -5.16
CA TYR A 70 -1.16 28.47 -4.71
C TYR A 70 -1.17 28.59 -3.19
N PHE A 71 -1.55 29.75 -2.68
CA PHE A 71 -1.77 30.02 -1.27
C PHE A 71 -3.25 30.26 -1.01
N ASN A 72 -3.76 29.75 0.11
CA ASN A 72 -5.00 30.20 0.71
C ASN A 72 -4.67 31.35 1.67
N GLN A 73 -5.37 32.47 1.56
CA GLN A 73 -5.27 33.54 2.54
C GLN A 73 -6.29 33.29 3.66
N THR A 74 -5.80 32.99 4.86
CA THR A 74 -6.66 32.67 6.02
C THR A 74 -6.95 33.88 6.90
N ASP A 75 -6.10 34.90 6.85
CA ASP A 75 -6.23 36.13 7.64
C ASP A 75 -5.49 37.28 6.92
N GLU A 76 -5.50 38.47 7.51
CA GLU A 76 -4.62 39.56 7.10
C GLU A 76 -3.16 39.11 7.21
N ASP A 77 -2.46 39.09 6.07
CA ASP A 77 -1.06 38.67 5.98
C ASP A 77 -0.73 37.25 6.46
N LYS A 78 -1.72 36.35 6.57
CA LYS A 78 -1.50 34.93 6.85
C LYS A 78 -1.95 34.05 5.69
N TYR A 79 -1.09 33.08 5.37
CA TYR A 79 -1.23 32.23 4.21
C TYR A 79 -1.01 30.76 4.58
N GLU A 80 -1.72 29.88 3.92
CA GLU A 80 -1.50 28.43 3.97
C GLU A 80 -1.27 27.92 2.55
N VAL A 81 -0.34 26.97 2.37
CA VAL A 81 -0.10 26.41 1.03
C VAL A 81 -1.28 25.52 0.60
N LEU A 82 -1.83 25.80 -0.57
CA LEU A 82 -2.80 24.95 -1.28
C LEU A 82 -2.11 24.01 -2.27
N ASP A 83 -1.13 24.51 -3.01
CA ASP A 83 -0.26 23.71 -3.88
C ASP A 83 1.14 24.33 -3.95
N GLY A 84 2.14 23.47 -4.15
CA GLY A 84 3.55 23.86 -4.14
C GLY A 84 4.29 23.48 -2.85
N GLN A 85 3.61 22.83 -1.89
CA GLN A 85 4.16 22.44 -0.60
C GLN A 85 5.48 21.65 -0.73
N GLN A 86 5.54 20.70 -1.67
CA GLN A 86 6.74 19.88 -1.91
C GLN A 86 7.91 20.75 -2.41
N ARG A 87 7.66 21.66 -3.36
CA ARG A 87 8.69 22.56 -3.94
C ARG A 87 9.24 23.52 -2.89
N ILE A 88 8.35 24.18 -2.14
CA ILE A 88 8.74 25.14 -1.08
C ILE A 88 9.56 24.41 0.01
N THR A 89 9.12 23.22 0.42
CA THR A 89 9.84 22.43 1.42
C THR A 89 11.23 21.99 0.91
N SER A 90 11.37 21.59 -0.36
CA SER A 90 12.67 21.27 -0.95
C SER A 90 13.60 22.49 -0.95
N LEU A 91 13.10 23.67 -1.31
CA LEU A 91 13.88 24.92 -1.28
C LEU A 91 14.34 25.24 0.15
N GLY A 92 13.43 25.27 1.12
CA GLY A 92 13.77 25.57 2.51
C GLY A 92 14.77 24.57 3.10
N ARG A 93 14.59 23.27 2.83
CA ARG A 93 15.53 22.21 3.24
C ARG A 93 16.92 22.41 2.64
N PHE A 94 17.02 22.79 1.37
CA PHE A 94 18.31 23.03 0.72
C PHE A 94 19.01 24.27 1.28
N LEU A 95 18.29 25.40 1.41
CA LEU A 95 18.81 26.65 1.97
C LEU A 95 19.30 26.52 3.43
N THR A 96 18.87 25.47 4.13
CA THR A 96 19.26 25.15 5.50
C THR A 96 20.15 23.91 5.60
N ASP A 97 20.82 23.54 4.50
CA ASP A 97 21.78 22.43 4.40
C ASP A 97 21.26 21.06 4.88
N LYS A 98 19.94 20.82 4.80
CA LYS A 98 19.34 19.52 5.18
C LYS A 98 19.62 18.41 4.16
N PHE A 99 20.03 18.77 2.95
CA PHE A 99 20.53 17.84 1.95
C PHE A 99 21.48 18.57 0.98
N ALA A 100 22.27 17.79 0.25
CA ALA A 100 23.16 18.28 -0.79
C ALA A 100 22.63 17.90 -2.18
N ILE A 101 22.93 18.71 -3.18
CA ILE A 101 22.79 18.33 -4.59
C ILE A 101 24.11 17.79 -5.12
N THR A 102 24.06 17.07 -6.24
CA THR A 102 25.27 16.58 -6.90
C THR A 102 25.77 17.61 -7.90
N ASP A 103 27.04 17.98 -7.82
CA ASP A 103 27.66 18.87 -8.81
C ASP A 103 27.99 18.13 -10.13
N LYS A 104 28.50 18.86 -11.11
CA LYS A 104 28.91 18.32 -12.43
C LYS A 104 30.00 17.23 -12.36
N ASN A 105 30.72 17.11 -11.24
CA ASN A 105 31.78 16.13 -11.03
C ASN A 105 31.31 14.93 -10.20
N GLY A 106 30.03 14.87 -9.83
CA GLY A 106 29.50 13.82 -8.96
C GLY A 106 29.73 14.08 -7.47
N MET A 107 30.18 15.28 -7.09
CA MET A 107 30.49 15.62 -5.70
C MET A 107 29.28 16.24 -4.99
N PRO A 108 29.02 15.88 -3.71
CA PRO A 108 27.99 16.52 -2.92
C PRO A 108 28.28 18.01 -2.70
N MET A 109 27.28 18.85 -2.91
CA MET A 109 27.34 20.30 -2.76
C MET A 109 26.16 20.80 -1.92
N TYR A 110 26.46 21.32 -0.74
CA TYR A 110 25.53 21.97 0.19
C TYR A 110 25.38 23.46 -0.14
N PHE A 111 24.25 24.07 0.19
CA PHE A 111 23.99 25.49 -0.07
C PHE A 111 25.08 26.39 0.53
N SER A 112 25.50 26.15 1.78
CA SER A 112 26.58 26.93 2.43
C SER A 112 27.92 26.84 1.70
N SER A 113 28.21 25.71 1.05
CA SER A 113 29.45 25.47 0.31
C SER A 113 29.43 25.99 -1.14
N MET A 114 28.28 26.44 -1.65
CA MET A 114 28.16 26.94 -3.02
C MET A 114 28.89 28.26 -3.24
N ALA A 115 29.32 28.50 -4.48
CA ALA A 115 29.80 29.80 -4.93
C ALA A 115 28.71 30.88 -4.77
N GLU A 116 29.12 32.09 -4.39
CA GLU A 116 28.19 33.16 -3.99
C GLU A 116 27.22 33.55 -5.11
N ASN A 117 27.71 33.57 -6.36
CA ASN A 117 26.87 33.84 -7.53
C ASN A 117 25.73 32.83 -7.71
N LEU A 118 25.93 31.56 -7.35
CA LEU A 118 24.88 30.54 -7.41
C LEU A 118 23.92 30.66 -6.23
N LYS A 119 24.42 31.01 -5.04
CA LYS A 119 23.57 31.30 -3.87
C LYS A 119 22.63 32.47 -4.15
N GLU A 120 23.17 33.56 -4.70
CA GLU A 120 22.39 34.72 -5.11
C GLU A 120 21.37 34.37 -6.19
N LYS A 121 21.77 33.58 -7.20
CA LYS A 121 20.85 33.10 -8.24
C LYS A 121 19.65 32.37 -7.65
N ILE A 122 19.86 31.46 -6.71
CA ILE A 122 18.77 30.75 -6.03
C ILE A 122 17.92 31.73 -5.23
N LYS A 123 18.53 32.51 -4.34
CA LYS A 123 17.84 33.45 -3.44
C LYS A 123 16.96 34.47 -4.17
N GLN A 124 17.43 35.00 -5.30
CA GLN A 124 16.76 36.05 -6.08
C GLN A 124 15.80 35.51 -7.16
N THR A 125 15.66 34.19 -7.29
CA THR A 125 14.66 33.61 -8.21
C THR A 125 13.27 33.97 -7.73
N HIS A 126 12.47 34.56 -8.61
CA HIS A 126 11.08 34.95 -8.32
C HIS A 126 10.14 33.78 -8.55
N LEU A 127 9.12 33.66 -7.69
CA LEU A 127 8.11 32.62 -7.75
C LEU A 127 6.80 33.17 -8.30
N LEU A 128 6.06 32.32 -9.01
CA LEU A 128 4.72 32.63 -9.50
C LEU A 128 3.69 32.10 -8.51
N ILE A 129 3.08 32.98 -7.73
CA ILE A 129 2.20 32.62 -6.60
C ILE A 129 0.82 33.22 -6.80
N TYR A 130 -0.22 32.39 -6.89
CA TYR A 130 -1.59 32.84 -6.74
C TYR A 130 -1.97 32.84 -5.26
N ILE A 131 -2.36 34.02 -4.74
CA ILE A 131 -3.04 34.15 -3.47
C ILE A 131 -4.53 34.01 -3.73
N CYS A 132 -5.15 33.03 -3.09
CA CYS A 132 -6.55 32.69 -3.22
C CYS A 132 -7.29 33.03 -1.92
N TYR A 133 -8.50 33.58 -2.06
CA TYR A 133 -9.40 33.88 -0.94
C TYR A 133 -10.81 33.38 -1.27
N GLY A 134 -11.43 32.65 -0.34
CA GLY A 134 -12.77 32.10 -0.53
C GLY A 134 -13.25 31.34 0.71
N GLU A 135 -14.49 30.87 0.64
CA GLU A 135 -15.09 30.04 1.70
C GLU A 135 -14.38 28.67 1.79
N GLU A 136 -14.41 28.01 2.95
CA GLU A 136 -13.76 26.70 3.16
C GLU A 136 -14.19 25.67 2.10
N SER A 137 -15.47 25.68 1.70
CA SER A 137 -15.99 24.78 0.66
C SER A 137 -15.37 25.03 -0.72
N GLU A 138 -15.19 26.30 -1.10
CA GLU A 138 -14.57 26.67 -2.38
C GLU A 138 -13.08 26.29 -2.39
N ILE A 139 -12.38 26.54 -1.28
CA ILE A 139 -10.96 26.20 -1.13
C ILE A 139 -10.76 24.67 -1.23
N LYS A 140 -11.63 23.87 -0.60
CA LYS A 140 -11.56 22.40 -0.70
C LYS A 140 -11.82 21.88 -2.10
N GLU A 141 -12.78 22.44 -2.83
CA GLU A 141 -13.07 22.05 -4.22
C GLU A 141 -11.90 22.42 -5.15
N TRP A 142 -11.32 23.60 -4.94
CA TRP A 142 -10.15 24.05 -5.67
C TRP A 142 -8.92 23.17 -5.37
N PHE A 143 -8.71 22.82 -4.11
CA PHE A 143 -7.63 21.91 -3.70
C PHE A 143 -7.73 20.56 -4.43
N LYS A 144 -8.92 19.99 -4.57
CA LYS A 144 -9.12 18.77 -5.37
C LYS A 144 -8.77 18.99 -6.85
N THR A 145 -9.15 20.14 -7.41
CA THR A 145 -8.92 20.47 -8.82
C THR A 145 -7.44 20.65 -9.16
N ILE A 146 -6.68 21.38 -8.34
CA ILE A 146 -5.25 21.65 -8.62
C ILE A 146 -4.38 20.39 -8.44
N ASN A 147 -4.77 19.48 -7.54
CA ASN A 147 -4.03 18.23 -7.31
C ASN A 147 -4.22 17.18 -8.42
N ILE A 148 -4.97 17.49 -9.48
CA ILE A 148 -5.07 16.65 -10.69
C ILE A 148 -3.72 16.60 -11.43
N ALA A 149 -2.98 17.71 -11.44
CA ALA A 149 -1.70 17.82 -12.14
C ALA A 149 -0.53 17.51 -11.18
N GLY A 150 -0.01 16.29 -11.21
CA GLY A 150 1.15 15.87 -10.40
C GLY A 150 1.05 14.43 -9.92
N ILE A 151 1.70 14.11 -8.80
CA ILE A 151 1.48 12.84 -8.09
C ILE A 151 0.11 12.93 -7.42
N PRO A 152 -0.90 12.16 -7.86
CA PRO A 152 -2.25 12.27 -7.31
C PRO A 152 -2.25 11.96 -5.82
N LEU A 153 -3.15 12.63 -5.09
CA LEU A 153 -3.47 12.27 -3.71
C LEU A 153 -4.11 10.87 -3.72
N ASN A 154 -3.70 10.01 -2.79
CA ASN A 154 -4.41 8.77 -2.54
C ASN A 154 -5.73 9.06 -1.79
N GLU A 155 -6.56 8.03 -1.63
CA GLU A 155 -7.87 8.19 -0.99
C GLU A 155 -7.76 8.75 0.42
N GLN A 156 -6.81 8.28 1.23
CA GLN A 156 -6.67 8.75 2.61
C GLN A 156 -6.17 10.20 2.69
N GLU A 157 -5.26 10.59 1.80
CA GLU A 157 -4.79 11.97 1.66
C GLU A 157 -5.96 12.92 1.30
N LEU A 158 -6.89 12.47 0.43
CA LEU A 158 -8.12 13.21 0.13
C LEU A 158 -9.08 13.27 1.32
N ARG A 159 -9.31 12.15 2.02
CA ARG A 159 -10.17 12.10 3.22
C ARG A 159 -9.65 13.06 4.29
N ASN A 160 -8.34 13.07 4.53
CA ASN A 160 -7.72 13.97 5.50
C ASN A 160 -7.93 15.46 5.17
N ALA A 161 -8.00 15.81 3.90
CA ALA A 161 -8.32 17.18 3.49
C ALA A 161 -9.81 17.54 3.66
N ILE A 162 -10.70 16.56 3.49
CA ILE A 162 -12.15 16.76 3.64
C ILE A 162 -12.52 16.89 5.13
N TYR A 163 -12.03 15.97 5.95
CA TYR A 163 -12.36 15.84 7.38
C TYR A 163 -11.30 16.46 8.29
N SER A 164 -10.55 17.47 7.82
CA SER A 164 -9.50 18.12 8.60
C SER A 164 -10.02 18.65 9.94
N GLY A 165 -9.24 18.43 11.01
CA GLY A 165 -9.58 18.80 12.38
C GLY A 165 -8.66 18.09 13.38
N PRO A 166 -8.83 18.36 14.70
CA PRO A 166 -7.95 17.86 15.76
C PRO A 166 -7.74 16.34 15.71
N PHE A 167 -8.79 15.57 15.42
CA PHE A 167 -8.74 14.12 15.33
C PHE A 167 -7.81 13.63 14.22
N VAL A 168 -7.94 14.20 13.02
CA VAL A 168 -7.08 13.84 11.88
C VAL A 168 -5.64 14.26 12.13
N SER A 169 -5.42 15.41 12.74
CA SER A 169 -4.07 15.87 13.12
C SER A 169 -3.39 14.89 14.07
N ALA A 170 -4.07 14.50 15.16
CA ALA A 170 -3.55 13.52 16.11
C ALA A 170 -3.31 12.15 15.46
N LEU A 171 -4.21 11.69 14.60
CA LEU A 171 -4.05 10.43 13.87
C LEU A 171 -2.85 10.46 12.90
N LYS A 172 -2.60 11.58 12.22
CA LYS A 172 -1.45 11.74 11.34
C LYS A 172 -0.14 11.74 12.13
N GLU A 173 -0.09 12.39 13.28
CA GLU A 173 1.07 12.38 14.17
C GLU A 173 1.44 10.96 14.60
N GLU A 174 0.44 10.13 14.93
CA GLU A 174 0.64 8.74 15.33
C GLU A 174 1.01 7.84 14.14
N PHE A 175 0.16 7.79 13.10
CA PHE A 175 0.26 6.76 12.05
C PHE A 175 1.04 7.17 10.80
N SER A 176 1.26 8.47 10.60
CA SER A 176 1.88 9.00 9.37
C SER A 176 3.28 9.55 9.59
N ASN A 177 3.82 9.48 10.81
CA ASN A 177 5.19 9.87 11.12
C ASN A 177 6.18 8.75 10.79
N SER A 178 6.98 8.94 9.73
CA SER A 178 8.00 7.97 9.27
C SER A 178 9.08 7.62 10.31
N ASN A 179 9.27 8.43 11.35
CA ASN A 179 10.22 8.16 12.44
C ASN A 179 9.57 7.45 13.64
N ASN A 180 8.29 7.08 13.56
CA ASN A 180 7.63 6.34 14.63
C ASN A 180 8.31 4.98 14.85
N ALA A 181 8.71 4.70 16.10
CA ALA A 181 9.43 3.48 16.49
C ALA A 181 8.65 2.19 16.16
N ARG A 182 7.32 2.26 16.01
CA ARG A 182 6.46 1.11 15.69
C ARG A 182 6.39 0.79 14.19
N ILE A 183 6.92 1.63 13.30
CA ILE A 183 6.79 1.43 11.84
C ILE A 183 7.32 0.09 11.38
N GLN A 184 8.48 -0.34 11.87
CA GLN A 184 9.07 -1.62 11.46
C GLN A 184 8.14 -2.78 11.78
N MET A 185 7.50 -2.75 12.95
CA MET A 185 6.49 -3.73 13.34
C MET A 185 5.24 -3.64 12.45
N TRP A 186 4.74 -2.43 12.19
CA TRP A 186 3.54 -2.26 11.36
C TRP A 186 3.76 -2.74 9.93
N GLN A 187 4.94 -2.50 9.35
CA GLN A 187 5.30 -2.94 7.99
C GLN A 187 5.29 -4.46 7.80
N THR A 188 5.42 -5.22 8.89
CA THR A 188 5.28 -6.69 8.86
C THR A 188 3.84 -7.11 8.54
N TYR A 189 2.85 -6.35 9.01
CA TYR A 189 1.43 -6.73 8.97
C TYR A 189 0.58 -5.85 8.05
N VAL A 190 1.05 -4.67 7.71
CA VAL A 190 0.34 -3.68 6.89
C VAL A 190 1.24 -3.23 5.75
N SER A 191 0.73 -3.34 4.52
CA SER A 191 1.42 -2.87 3.33
C SER A 191 1.35 -1.35 3.23
N GLY A 192 2.46 -0.74 2.83
CA GLY A 192 2.52 0.69 2.51
C GLY A 192 3.57 1.43 3.33
N THR A 193 3.45 2.76 3.35
CA THR A 193 4.38 3.66 4.04
C THR A 193 3.64 4.71 4.86
N ALA A 194 4.28 5.14 5.96
CA ALA A 194 3.73 6.16 6.85
C ALA A 194 3.53 7.50 6.12
N ASN A 195 4.48 7.91 5.27
CA ASN A 195 4.37 9.15 4.51
C ASN A 195 3.28 9.16 3.44
N ARG A 196 2.77 7.99 3.02
CA ARG A 196 1.56 7.87 2.18
C ARG A 196 0.32 7.56 2.99
N GLN A 197 0.40 7.61 4.32
CA GLN A 197 -0.73 7.47 5.23
C GLN A 197 -1.39 6.08 5.14
N ASP A 198 -0.65 5.06 4.70
CA ASP A 198 -1.21 3.71 4.50
C ASP A 198 -1.55 3.04 5.85
N PHE A 199 -0.74 3.25 6.90
CA PHE A 199 -1.04 2.77 8.24
C PHE A 199 -2.26 3.47 8.83
N LEU A 200 -2.40 4.77 8.59
CA LEU A 200 -3.56 5.55 9.01
C LEU A 200 -4.83 5.03 8.33
N GLN A 201 -4.79 4.83 7.01
CA GLN A 201 -5.89 4.25 6.25
C GLN A 201 -6.26 2.87 6.78
N CYS A 202 -5.26 2.04 7.08
CA CYS A 202 -5.46 0.70 7.64
C CYS A 202 -6.14 0.75 9.02
N ALA A 203 -5.66 1.61 9.92
CA ALA A 203 -6.23 1.78 11.25
C ALA A 203 -7.69 2.26 11.19
N LEU A 204 -7.96 3.27 10.36
CA LEU A 204 -9.31 3.77 10.12
C LEU A 204 -10.22 2.70 9.50
N ASN A 205 -9.72 1.96 8.51
CA ASN A 205 -10.48 0.87 7.88
C ASN A 205 -10.86 -0.21 8.89
N TRP A 206 -9.95 -0.55 9.81
CA TRP A 206 -10.19 -1.57 10.83
C TRP A 206 -11.22 -1.13 11.87
N VAL A 207 -11.05 0.05 12.47
CA VAL A 207 -11.98 0.55 13.50
C VAL A 207 -13.38 0.82 12.93
N SER A 208 -13.46 1.35 11.71
CA SER A 208 -14.73 1.67 11.02
C SER A 208 -15.36 0.51 10.27
N LYS A 209 -14.70 -0.66 10.23
CA LYS A 209 -15.12 -1.84 9.45
C LYS A 209 -15.36 -1.53 7.97
N GLY A 210 -14.55 -0.65 7.40
CA GLY A 210 -14.62 -0.21 6.01
C GLY A 210 -15.37 1.10 5.78
N ASN A 211 -16.05 1.67 6.79
CA ASN A 211 -16.81 2.92 6.67
C ASN A 211 -15.98 4.14 7.08
N ILE A 212 -14.80 4.33 6.45
CA ILE A 212 -13.82 5.35 6.86
C ILE A 212 -14.41 6.76 6.82
N ASP A 213 -15.15 7.09 5.76
CA ASP A 213 -15.70 8.42 5.54
C ASP A 213 -16.72 8.82 6.62
N GLU A 214 -17.64 7.92 6.97
CA GLU A 214 -18.61 8.14 8.04
C GLU A 214 -17.93 8.30 9.39
N TYR A 215 -16.96 7.44 9.69
CA TYR A 215 -16.19 7.48 10.94
C TYR A 215 -15.40 8.80 11.07
N MET A 216 -14.63 9.18 10.05
CA MET A 216 -13.87 10.44 10.08
C MET A 216 -14.77 11.68 10.18
N SER A 217 -15.94 11.66 9.54
CA SER A 217 -16.92 12.74 9.65
C SER A 217 -17.46 12.89 11.07
N ALA A 218 -17.82 11.78 11.72
CA ALA A 218 -18.36 11.76 13.07
C ALA A 218 -17.33 12.21 14.13
N HIS A 219 -16.07 11.86 13.93
CA HIS A 219 -14.98 12.13 14.89
C HIS A 219 -14.16 13.38 14.58
N ARG A 220 -14.53 14.19 13.57
CA ARG A 220 -13.72 15.32 13.05
C ARG A 220 -13.16 16.24 14.13
N PHE A 221 -13.94 16.51 15.18
CA PHE A 221 -13.62 17.44 16.26
C PHE A 221 -13.19 16.76 17.56
N ASP A 222 -13.02 15.44 17.57
CA ASP A 222 -12.57 14.72 18.74
C ASP A 222 -11.09 15.03 19.02
N GLU A 223 -10.75 15.20 20.29
CA GLU A 223 -9.36 15.46 20.71
C GLU A 223 -8.57 14.17 20.99
N ASN A 224 -9.25 13.03 21.13
CA ASN A 224 -8.60 11.76 21.43
C ASN A 224 -8.72 10.77 20.27
N ILE A 225 -7.68 9.96 20.11
CA ILE A 225 -7.59 8.91 19.08
C ILE A 225 -7.54 7.51 19.70
N CYS A 226 -7.95 7.39 20.97
CA CYS A 226 -7.78 6.19 21.77
C CYS A 226 -8.49 4.99 21.14
N GLU A 227 -9.71 5.15 20.65
CA GLU A 227 -10.43 4.04 20.00
C GLU A 227 -9.66 3.48 18.80
N THR A 228 -9.30 4.36 17.84
CA THR A 228 -8.55 3.96 16.63
C THR A 228 -7.23 3.28 17.00
N THR A 229 -6.47 3.87 17.92
CA THR A 229 -5.15 3.34 18.33
C THR A 229 -5.26 2.04 19.11
N THR A 230 -6.19 1.93 20.06
CA THR A 230 -6.44 0.71 20.82
C THR A 230 -6.91 -0.43 19.92
N TYR A 231 -7.82 -0.16 18.97
CA TYR A 231 -8.28 -1.18 18.03
C TYR A 231 -7.13 -1.67 17.15
N PHE A 232 -6.38 -0.75 16.54
CA PHE A 232 -5.24 -1.09 15.70
C PHE A 232 -4.21 -1.94 16.45
N ASN A 233 -3.82 -1.51 17.66
CA ASN A 233 -2.89 -2.26 18.50
C ASN A 233 -3.44 -3.62 18.94
N SER A 234 -4.75 -3.74 19.17
CA SER A 234 -5.38 -5.02 19.51
C SER A 234 -5.28 -6.03 18.38
N VAL A 235 -5.48 -5.60 17.14
CA VAL A 235 -5.28 -6.43 15.95
C VAL A 235 -3.83 -6.85 15.82
N ILE A 236 -2.88 -5.91 15.91
CA ILE A 236 -1.45 -6.22 15.81
C ILE A 236 -1.00 -7.19 16.90
N ASN A 237 -1.35 -6.92 18.16
CA ASN A 237 -0.99 -7.76 19.30
C ASN A 237 -1.56 -9.17 19.17
N TRP A 238 -2.79 -9.30 18.66
CA TRP A 238 -3.41 -10.59 18.38
C TRP A 238 -2.63 -11.38 17.33
N ILE A 239 -2.25 -10.75 16.22
CA ILE A 239 -1.46 -11.41 15.17
C ILE A 239 -0.11 -11.86 15.74
N SER A 240 0.61 -10.98 16.43
CA SER A 240 1.93 -11.29 16.99
C SER A 240 1.87 -12.33 18.12
N GLY A 241 0.74 -12.43 18.82
CA GLY A 241 0.52 -13.45 19.83
C GLY A 241 0.26 -14.84 19.25
N ILE A 242 -0.15 -14.94 17.98
CA ILE A 242 -0.47 -16.21 17.31
C ILE A 242 0.70 -16.69 16.44
N PHE A 243 1.29 -15.79 15.65
CA PHE A 243 2.28 -16.13 14.64
C PHE A 243 3.69 -15.74 15.10
N ILE A 244 4.47 -16.75 15.52
CA ILE A 244 5.87 -16.58 15.95
C ILE A 244 6.75 -16.11 14.77
N ASP A 245 6.53 -16.69 13.60
CA ASP A 245 7.27 -16.34 12.38
C ASP A 245 6.55 -15.27 11.56
N THR A 246 7.32 -14.29 11.11
CA THR A 246 6.86 -13.29 10.16
C THR A 246 7.21 -13.69 8.72
N LYS A 247 6.24 -13.65 7.79
CA LYS A 247 6.49 -13.84 6.35
C LYS A 247 5.97 -12.65 5.52
N ALA A 248 6.50 -12.50 4.31
CA ALA A 248 6.20 -11.37 3.44
C ALA A 248 4.72 -11.25 3.05
N GLU A 249 3.96 -12.35 3.07
CA GLU A 249 2.53 -12.38 2.76
C GLU A 249 1.65 -11.73 3.85
N MET A 250 2.15 -11.66 5.09
CA MET A 250 1.42 -11.11 6.24
C MET A 250 1.03 -9.66 6.01
N ARG A 251 1.88 -8.87 5.37
CA ARG A 251 1.61 -7.45 5.08
C ARG A 251 0.40 -7.18 4.20
N THR A 252 -0.14 -8.20 3.54
CA THR A 252 -1.26 -8.05 2.59
C THR A 252 -2.54 -8.74 3.03
N GLN A 253 -2.57 -9.28 4.25
CA GLN A 253 -3.78 -9.91 4.77
C GLN A 253 -4.80 -8.87 5.18
N ASN A 254 -6.09 -9.21 5.07
CA ASN A 254 -7.15 -8.39 5.64
C ASN A 254 -7.29 -8.69 7.14
N TRP A 255 -6.30 -8.27 7.92
CA TRP A 255 -6.23 -8.59 9.35
C TRP A 255 -7.40 -8.06 10.15
N GLY A 256 -7.94 -6.89 9.84
CA GLY A 256 -9.15 -6.37 10.49
C GLY A 256 -10.34 -7.33 10.36
N ARG A 257 -10.58 -7.88 9.16
CA ARG A 257 -11.62 -8.90 8.96
C ARG A 257 -11.30 -10.19 9.71
N LEU A 258 -10.05 -10.66 9.63
CA LEU A 258 -9.65 -11.91 10.29
C LEU A 258 -9.76 -11.80 11.81
N TYR A 259 -9.42 -10.64 12.38
CA TYR A 259 -9.59 -10.35 13.80
C TYR A 259 -11.05 -10.50 14.19
N GLU A 260 -11.98 -9.84 13.49
CA GLU A 260 -13.42 -9.92 13.79
C GLU A 260 -13.96 -11.36 13.75
N LEU A 261 -13.44 -12.20 12.85
CA LEU A 261 -13.88 -13.59 12.71
C LEU A 261 -13.29 -14.52 13.77
N TYR A 262 -12.02 -14.30 14.16
CA TYR A 262 -11.21 -15.35 14.79
C TYR A 262 -10.62 -14.96 16.15
N HIS A 263 -10.67 -13.71 16.59
CA HIS A 263 -9.96 -13.28 17.82
C HIS A 263 -10.42 -13.91 19.13
N LYS A 264 -11.63 -14.49 19.14
CA LYS A 264 -12.20 -15.17 20.32
C LYS A 264 -11.82 -16.65 20.41
N ILE A 265 -11.14 -17.17 19.39
CA ILE A 265 -10.70 -18.56 19.35
C ILE A 265 -9.30 -18.63 19.98
N PRO A 266 -9.07 -19.53 20.95
CA PRO A 266 -7.74 -19.71 21.51
C PRO A 266 -6.86 -20.49 20.53
N TYR A 267 -5.62 -20.03 20.35
CA TYR A 267 -4.61 -20.68 19.52
C TYR A 267 -3.40 -21.07 20.36
N ASN A 268 -2.75 -22.19 19.98
CA ASN A 268 -1.43 -22.54 20.49
C ASN A 268 -0.39 -22.04 19.47
N PRO A 269 0.45 -21.04 19.80
CA PRO A 269 1.41 -20.45 18.86
C PRO A 269 2.43 -21.44 18.30
N GLU A 270 2.90 -22.38 19.12
CA GLU A 270 3.85 -23.42 18.69
C GLU A 270 3.21 -24.34 17.63
N LYS A 271 1.96 -24.75 17.87
CA LYS A 271 1.21 -25.57 16.90
C LYS A 271 0.97 -24.81 15.60
N ILE A 272 0.64 -23.52 15.67
CA ILE A 272 0.45 -22.67 14.49
C ILE A 272 1.78 -22.53 13.72
N HIS A 273 2.90 -22.34 14.43
CA HIS A 273 4.23 -22.25 13.82
C HIS A 273 4.62 -23.54 13.08
N GLU A 274 4.43 -24.72 13.69
CA GLU A 274 4.68 -26.01 13.06
C GLU A 274 3.86 -26.19 11.77
N ARG A 275 2.55 -25.89 11.83
CA ARG A 275 1.65 -26.02 10.68
C ARG A 275 1.93 -25.00 9.59
N LEU A 276 2.22 -23.75 9.95
CA LEU A 276 2.63 -22.71 9.02
C LEU A 276 3.88 -23.12 8.26
N SER A 277 4.91 -23.60 8.97
CA SER A 277 6.16 -24.08 8.37
C SER A 277 5.93 -25.24 7.41
N ALA A 278 5.10 -26.22 7.79
CA ALA A 278 4.74 -27.35 6.94
C ALA A 278 4.03 -26.89 5.64
N LEU A 279 3.03 -26.01 5.74
CA LEU A 279 2.29 -25.50 4.58
C LEU A 279 3.13 -24.58 3.68
N TYR A 280 4.13 -23.88 4.24
CA TYR A 280 5.09 -23.12 3.45
C TYR A 280 6.07 -24.03 2.70
N ALA A 281 6.52 -25.13 3.32
CA ALA A 281 7.39 -26.12 2.69
C ALA A 281 6.68 -27.01 1.65
N ASP A 282 5.35 -27.06 1.69
CA ASP A 282 4.57 -27.84 0.72
C ASP A 282 4.45 -27.11 -0.63
N ASP A 283 5.09 -27.69 -1.65
CA ASP A 283 5.06 -27.24 -3.04
C ASP A 283 3.66 -27.32 -3.67
N CYS A 284 2.76 -28.12 -3.08
CA CYS A 284 1.38 -28.22 -3.50
C CYS A 284 0.58 -26.98 -3.09
N VAL A 285 1.00 -26.20 -2.09
CA VAL A 285 0.25 -25.00 -1.68
C VAL A 285 0.47 -23.86 -2.67
N GLY A 286 -0.49 -23.63 -3.57
CA GLY A 286 -0.42 -22.63 -4.62
C GLY A 286 -0.74 -21.20 -4.17
N ASN A 287 -1.37 -21.02 -3.01
CA ASN A 287 -1.70 -19.72 -2.43
C ASN A 287 -1.18 -19.58 -0.99
N LYS A 288 0.05 -19.07 -0.84
CA LYS A 288 0.67 -18.84 0.48
C LYS A 288 -0.08 -17.79 1.33
N LYS A 289 -0.81 -16.85 0.71
CA LYS A 289 -1.64 -15.89 1.45
C LYS A 289 -2.84 -16.56 2.15
N GLY A 290 -3.38 -17.63 1.57
CA GLY A 290 -4.53 -18.32 2.15
C GLY A 290 -4.21 -19.17 3.37
N ILE A 291 -2.92 -19.43 3.64
CA ILE A 291 -2.49 -20.24 4.78
C ILE A 291 -2.96 -19.64 6.10
N TYR A 292 -2.87 -18.31 6.26
CA TYR A 292 -3.21 -17.64 7.53
C TYR A 292 -4.67 -17.85 7.92
N GLU A 293 -5.60 -17.56 7.01
CA GLU A 293 -7.03 -17.78 7.26
C GLU A 293 -7.37 -19.27 7.38
N TYR A 294 -6.70 -20.14 6.60
CA TYR A 294 -6.88 -21.59 6.74
C TYR A 294 -6.52 -22.08 8.14
N LEU A 295 -5.37 -21.65 8.68
CA LEU A 295 -4.94 -22.01 10.03
C LEU A 295 -5.86 -21.43 11.10
N LEU A 296 -6.23 -20.15 10.97
CA LEU A 296 -7.14 -19.48 11.91
C LEU A 296 -8.54 -20.13 11.91
N GLY A 297 -9.02 -20.56 10.75
CA GLY A 297 -10.28 -21.27 10.55
C GLY A 297 -10.26 -22.75 10.95
N GLY A 298 -9.21 -23.22 11.62
CA GLY A 298 -9.11 -24.59 12.12
C GLY A 298 -8.88 -25.62 11.02
N GLU A 299 -8.24 -25.22 9.91
CA GLU A 299 -7.82 -26.10 8.82
C GLU A 299 -8.98 -26.77 8.05
N THR A 300 -10.12 -26.08 7.96
CA THR A 300 -11.35 -26.61 7.35
C THR A 300 -11.51 -26.21 5.88
N GLU A 301 -11.20 -24.96 5.54
CA GLU A 301 -11.46 -24.37 4.21
C GLU A 301 -10.28 -24.53 3.25
N THR A 302 -10.06 -25.74 2.76
CA THR A 302 -8.91 -26.11 1.91
C THR A 302 -8.76 -25.29 0.63
N LYS A 303 -9.88 -24.76 0.10
CA LYS A 303 -9.92 -23.88 -1.08
C LYS A 303 -9.05 -22.63 -0.94
N LEU A 304 -8.79 -22.18 0.29
CA LEU A 304 -7.92 -21.03 0.57
C LEU A 304 -6.47 -21.29 0.13
N LEU A 305 -6.02 -22.54 0.15
CA LEU A 305 -4.64 -22.93 -0.15
C LEU A 305 -4.35 -23.04 -1.65
N ASN A 306 -5.39 -23.12 -2.49
CA ASN A 306 -5.26 -23.36 -3.94
C ASN A 306 -4.26 -24.49 -4.24
N ILE A 307 -4.57 -25.70 -3.75
CA ILE A 307 -3.65 -26.84 -3.82
C ILE A 307 -3.40 -27.22 -5.29
N ARG A 308 -2.15 -27.10 -5.73
CA ARG A 308 -1.62 -27.69 -6.96
C ARG A 308 -1.45 -29.18 -6.72
N VAL A 309 -2.17 -29.95 -7.51
CA VAL A 309 -2.49 -31.33 -7.18
C VAL A 309 -1.35 -32.28 -7.53
N PHE A 310 -0.56 -32.05 -8.60
CA PHE A 310 0.57 -32.91 -8.97
C PHE A 310 1.67 -32.13 -9.69
N ASP A 311 2.93 -32.52 -9.50
CA ASP A 311 4.05 -31.96 -10.26
C ASP A 311 3.98 -32.35 -11.75
N LYS A 312 4.66 -31.58 -12.62
CA LYS A 312 4.61 -31.80 -14.08
C LYS A 312 5.07 -33.20 -14.50
N LYS A 313 6.04 -33.79 -13.80
CA LYS A 313 6.56 -35.12 -14.12
C LYS A 313 5.52 -36.18 -13.77
N THR A 314 4.90 -36.08 -12.61
CA THR A 314 3.80 -36.96 -12.19
C THR A 314 2.62 -36.89 -13.15
N ILE A 315 2.19 -35.68 -13.56
CA ILE A 315 1.13 -35.49 -14.55
C ILE A 315 1.46 -36.20 -15.86
N GLN A 316 2.68 -36.01 -16.37
CA GLN A 316 3.12 -36.63 -17.62
C GLN A 316 3.11 -38.17 -17.52
N THR A 317 3.69 -38.73 -16.46
CA THR A 317 3.76 -40.18 -16.26
C THR A 317 2.38 -40.82 -16.15
N VAL A 318 1.43 -40.18 -15.44
CA VAL A 318 0.08 -40.72 -15.27
C VAL A 318 -0.72 -40.61 -16.57
N TYR A 319 -0.58 -39.51 -17.30
CA TYR A 319 -1.17 -39.35 -18.63
C TYR A 319 -0.73 -40.44 -19.60
N GLU A 320 0.58 -40.70 -19.70
CA GLU A 320 1.13 -41.75 -20.58
C GLU A 320 0.60 -43.13 -20.19
N ARG A 321 0.60 -43.44 -18.89
CA ARG A 321 0.10 -44.70 -18.35
C ARG A 321 -1.39 -44.92 -18.66
N GLN A 322 -2.23 -43.91 -18.41
CA GLN A 322 -3.67 -43.99 -18.69
C GLN A 322 -3.96 -44.08 -20.18
N THR A 323 -3.24 -43.31 -21.00
CA THR A 323 -3.45 -43.29 -22.45
C THR A 323 -3.07 -44.61 -23.09
N ALA A 324 -1.91 -45.19 -22.73
CA ALA A 324 -1.50 -46.50 -23.23
C ALA A 324 -2.48 -47.62 -22.85
N LYS A 325 -3.03 -47.58 -21.63
CA LYS A 325 -4.07 -48.53 -21.20
C LYS A 325 -5.35 -48.36 -22.01
N ALA A 326 -5.81 -47.12 -22.16
CA ALA A 326 -7.05 -46.78 -22.87
C ALA A 326 -6.99 -47.17 -24.35
N GLU A 327 -5.85 -46.95 -25.02
CA GLU A 327 -5.62 -47.36 -26.41
C GLU A 327 -5.68 -48.89 -26.58
N LYS A 328 -5.11 -49.65 -25.63
CA LYS A 328 -5.13 -51.12 -25.65
C LYS A 328 -6.55 -51.68 -25.45
N GLU A 329 -7.34 -51.02 -24.61
CA GLU A 329 -8.70 -51.45 -24.25
C GLU A 329 -9.77 -50.87 -25.19
N GLY A 330 -9.40 -49.96 -26.10
CA GLY A 330 -10.34 -49.29 -27.00
C GLY A 330 -11.32 -48.35 -26.30
N ILE A 331 -10.93 -47.77 -25.16
CA ILE A 331 -11.74 -46.87 -24.33
C ILE A 331 -11.10 -45.48 -24.20
N SER A 332 -11.77 -44.55 -23.53
CA SER A 332 -11.25 -43.20 -23.26
C SER A 332 -10.16 -43.21 -22.20
N ASN A 333 -9.14 -42.36 -22.37
CA ASN A 333 -8.13 -42.11 -21.35
C ASN A 333 -8.63 -41.26 -20.18
N CYS A 334 -9.89 -40.78 -20.22
CA CYS A 334 -10.62 -40.28 -19.06
C CYS A 334 -11.53 -41.40 -18.49
N PRO A 335 -11.30 -41.85 -17.23
CA PRO A 335 -12.09 -42.93 -16.61
C PRO A 335 -13.60 -42.69 -16.59
N LEU A 336 -14.04 -41.43 -16.46
CA LEU A 336 -15.46 -41.08 -16.46
C LEU A 336 -16.06 -41.13 -17.87
N CYS A 337 -15.31 -40.72 -18.90
CA CYS A 337 -15.74 -40.85 -20.29
C CYS A 337 -15.84 -42.33 -20.70
N ALA A 338 -14.93 -43.19 -20.22
CA ALA A 338 -14.91 -44.63 -20.52
C ALA A 338 -16.19 -45.38 -20.09
N HIS A 339 -16.98 -44.81 -19.18
CA HIS A 339 -18.28 -45.35 -18.74
C HIS A 339 -19.48 -44.58 -19.34
N SER A 340 -19.26 -43.68 -20.29
CA SER A 340 -20.32 -42.89 -20.92
C SER A 340 -21.23 -43.76 -21.79
N ASN A 341 -22.52 -43.47 -21.77
CA ASN A 341 -23.51 -44.05 -22.69
C ASN A 341 -23.33 -43.55 -24.14
N ASN A 342 -22.53 -42.50 -24.35
CA ASN A 342 -22.21 -41.98 -25.68
C ASN A 342 -20.94 -42.65 -26.20
N GLU A 343 -21.07 -43.45 -27.26
CA GLU A 343 -19.98 -44.21 -27.87
C GLU A 343 -18.80 -43.33 -28.31
N LYS A 344 -19.06 -42.12 -28.84
CA LYS A 344 -18.00 -41.18 -29.24
C LYS A 344 -17.20 -40.66 -28.05
N GLN A 345 -17.81 -40.53 -26.88
CA GLN A 345 -17.10 -40.14 -25.66
C GLN A 345 -16.38 -41.33 -25.04
N ARG A 346 -16.99 -42.52 -25.11
CA ARG A 346 -16.47 -43.76 -24.53
C ARG A 346 -15.13 -44.17 -25.09
N THR A 347 -14.83 -43.82 -26.34
CA THR A 347 -13.60 -44.20 -27.05
C THR A 347 -12.64 -43.02 -27.31
N ARG A 348 -13.00 -41.79 -26.89
CA ARG A 348 -12.19 -40.60 -27.17
C ARG A 348 -10.89 -40.59 -26.37
N ILE A 349 -9.77 -40.49 -27.05
CA ILE A 349 -8.45 -40.20 -26.46
C ILE A 349 -8.23 -38.68 -26.47
N TYR A 350 -8.10 -38.10 -25.28
CA TYR A 350 -7.84 -36.67 -25.09
C TYR A 350 -6.33 -36.39 -25.09
N LYS A 351 -5.91 -35.27 -25.67
CA LYS A 351 -4.53 -34.78 -25.54
C LYS A 351 -4.29 -34.32 -24.10
N ILE A 352 -3.02 -34.32 -23.66
CA ILE A 352 -2.65 -33.82 -22.33
C ILE A 352 -3.14 -32.38 -22.06
N SER A 353 -3.18 -31.52 -23.08
CA SER A 353 -3.69 -30.15 -22.98
C SER A 353 -5.22 -30.04 -22.84
N GLU A 354 -5.94 -31.13 -23.05
CA GLU A 354 -7.40 -31.27 -22.88
C GLU A 354 -7.78 -31.99 -21.58
N MET A 355 -6.79 -32.34 -20.75
CA MET A 355 -6.97 -33.05 -19.50
C MET A 355 -6.35 -32.28 -18.34
N ASP A 356 -6.86 -32.56 -17.14
CA ASP A 356 -6.32 -32.09 -15.88
C ASP A 356 -6.04 -33.30 -14.98
N ALA A 357 -5.01 -33.20 -14.14
CA ALA A 357 -4.73 -34.19 -13.12
C ALA A 357 -5.60 -33.93 -11.89
N ASP A 358 -6.15 -34.99 -11.33
CA ASP A 358 -7.08 -34.98 -10.21
C ASP A 358 -6.77 -36.14 -9.26
N HIS A 359 -7.17 -36.02 -8.00
CA HIS A 359 -7.01 -37.13 -7.07
C HIS A 359 -8.10 -38.20 -7.29
N VAL A 360 -7.75 -39.47 -7.05
CA VAL A 360 -8.74 -40.55 -6.93
C VAL A 360 -9.51 -40.38 -5.62
N THR A 361 -8.78 -40.18 -4.52
CA THR A 361 -9.30 -39.79 -3.21
C THR A 361 -8.95 -38.34 -2.96
N ALA A 362 -9.95 -37.48 -2.77
CA ALA A 362 -9.73 -36.05 -2.55
C ALA A 362 -8.72 -35.77 -1.42
N TRP A 363 -7.79 -34.84 -1.63
CA TRP A 363 -6.85 -34.38 -0.61
C TRP A 363 -7.56 -33.94 0.68
N SER A 364 -8.72 -33.28 0.56
CA SER A 364 -9.58 -32.87 1.69
C SER A 364 -10.16 -34.04 2.51
N LYS A 365 -10.08 -35.27 2.00
CA LYS A 365 -10.48 -36.51 2.70
C LYS A 365 -9.28 -37.36 3.12
N GLY A 366 -8.09 -36.76 3.18
CA GLY A 366 -6.84 -37.45 3.54
C GLY A 366 -6.19 -38.22 2.39
N GLY A 367 -6.59 -37.96 1.14
CA GLY A 367 -5.91 -38.54 -0.02
C GLY A 367 -4.48 -38.00 -0.17
N SER A 368 -3.51 -38.89 -0.35
CA SER A 368 -2.12 -38.51 -0.56
C SER A 368 -1.92 -37.81 -1.91
N THR A 369 -0.99 -36.86 -1.97
CA THR A 369 -0.57 -36.22 -3.23
C THR A 369 0.63 -36.97 -3.82
N ASP A 370 0.38 -38.21 -4.25
CA ASP A 370 1.38 -39.05 -4.91
C ASP A 370 0.86 -39.64 -6.22
N ILE A 371 1.77 -40.22 -7.01
CA ILE A 371 1.46 -40.81 -8.31
C ILE A 371 0.41 -41.92 -8.28
N ASN A 372 0.19 -42.56 -7.13
CA ASN A 372 -0.79 -43.63 -6.98
C ASN A 372 -2.21 -43.10 -6.76
N ASN A 373 -2.33 -41.91 -6.16
CA ASN A 373 -3.61 -41.22 -6.00
C ASN A 373 -3.90 -40.23 -7.15
N CYS A 374 -3.06 -40.18 -8.19
CA CYS A 374 -3.24 -39.32 -9.36
C CYS A 374 -4.02 -40.02 -10.49
N GLN A 375 -5.00 -39.32 -11.05
CA GLN A 375 -5.68 -39.69 -12.29
C GLN A 375 -5.85 -38.48 -13.23
N MET A 376 -5.81 -38.71 -14.54
CA MET A 376 -6.15 -37.71 -15.54
C MET A 376 -7.64 -37.75 -15.90
N LEU A 377 -8.30 -36.60 -15.83
CA LEU A 377 -9.69 -36.40 -16.27
C LEU A 377 -9.74 -35.41 -17.43
N CYS A 378 -10.70 -35.56 -18.34
CA CYS A 378 -10.94 -34.49 -19.32
C CYS A 378 -11.43 -33.24 -18.60
N LYS A 379 -11.12 -32.04 -19.13
CA LYS A 379 -11.45 -30.76 -18.49
C LYS A 379 -12.93 -30.66 -18.08
N THR A 380 -13.84 -31.17 -18.91
CA THR A 380 -15.28 -31.17 -18.61
C THR A 380 -15.61 -31.99 -17.36
N HIS A 381 -15.06 -33.20 -17.22
CA HIS A 381 -15.30 -34.04 -16.06
C HIS A 381 -14.58 -33.54 -14.81
N ASN A 382 -13.39 -32.95 -14.98
CA ASN A 382 -12.67 -32.34 -13.87
C ASN A 382 -13.45 -31.12 -13.31
N GLN A 383 -13.98 -30.28 -14.20
CA GLN A 383 -14.82 -29.13 -13.82
C GLN A 383 -16.14 -29.57 -13.18
N ALA A 384 -16.74 -30.67 -13.64
CA ALA A 384 -18.00 -31.19 -13.09
C ALA A 384 -17.85 -31.82 -11.70
N LYS A 385 -16.63 -32.23 -11.29
CA LYS A 385 -16.39 -32.89 -9.99
C LYS A 385 -16.52 -31.98 -8.78
N GLY A 386 -16.67 -30.67 -8.97
CA GLY A 386 -17.21 -29.76 -7.96
C GLY A 386 -16.41 -29.54 -6.67
N ASN A 387 -15.24 -30.15 -6.51
CA ASN A 387 -14.37 -29.92 -5.35
C ASN A 387 -13.26 -28.93 -5.73
N LYS A 388 -13.54 -27.64 -5.58
CA LYS A 388 -12.52 -26.59 -5.51
C LYS A 388 -11.98 -26.45 -4.09
#